data_AF-A0A1G3Y1J9-F1
#
_entry.id   AF-A0A1G3Y1J9-F1
#
_cell.length_a   1.000
_cell.length_b   1.000
_cell.length_c   1.000
_cell.angle_alpha   90.00
_cell.angle_beta   90.00
_cell.angle_gamma   90.00
#
_symmetry.space_group_name_H-M   'P 1'
#
loop_
_entity.id
_entity.type
_entity.pdbx_description
1 polymer ?
#
loop_
_entity_poly.entity_id
_entity_poly.type
_entity_poly.pdbx_seq_one_letter_code
_entity_poly.pdbx_strand_id
1 'polypeptide(L)'
;VTVYPLGELSFDEAVDIFSQQVDALAGAGCDLIVIETMFDLIEIRAAVVAAKSSGRGIPVAALMTFTQDGLTDTGTDPETAAAVLEGLGVDIIGVNCSTGPGEMTGVVKKIAMTTDSFICAQPNAGLPVNAGGKTVFPATAGEIASYAEQFYESGVNILGGCCGTTPEYINLLSKRIKGRRPVARSVSQGLKITSRSRTVYVGSGYPFLKIGEKINPTGKKSFAEAIREGRMDVVVSEARKQYDAEAMALDVNVGVPMTDEASNMQRAVNSVQTVVDIPLIIDSSSVEAIEKGLSVYAGKALVNSVNAEPERLERLLPVIKRYGAAVIALLAGSDLPEKAVDRLKIAELILEKALTLGLRRADIIFDCLALTVSAAPDASAQTLETIRLVKEKLGCPTILGVSNVSFGLPNRKLIHNTFLGMAIGAGLDAGIINPYDPDMHNVVLAASLFSGRDAGCRRYITVMGTSVSGTELNSVPKAGTASTAGKNAREKIFDAVVEGDRDSIVKLVHEGMEEGIDPSDIFLDIMTPAIRHLGDLFAERKKFIPHLVASAETMKRGVDVLTPLMEKNAAKVKKGTIIMATVKGDIHDLG
;
A
#
# COMPACT_ATOMS: atom_id res chain seq x y z
N VAL A 1 15.93 -12.07 -10.91
CA VAL A 1 16.47 -11.11 -9.94
C VAL A 1 15.32 -10.17 -9.64
N THR A 2 14.88 -10.07 -8.39
CA THR A 2 13.72 -9.24 -8.01
C THR A 2 14.17 -7.81 -7.71
N VAL A 3 13.28 -6.83 -7.88
CA VAL A 3 13.54 -5.43 -7.55
C VAL A 3 13.53 -5.22 -6.03
N TYR A 4 14.41 -4.35 -5.54
CA TYR A 4 14.49 -3.93 -4.15
C TYR A 4 13.12 -3.39 -3.64
N PRO A 5 12.68 -3.68 -2.39
CA PRO A 5 13.43 -4.32 -1.31
C PRO A 5 13.37 -5.84 -1.25
N LEU A 6 12.65 -6.51 -2.18
CA LEU A 6 12.54 -7.98 -2.16
C LEU A 6 13.75 -8.68 -2.82
N GLY A 7 14.50 -7.96 -3.66
CA GLY A 7 15.78 -8.41 -4.19
C GLY A 7 16.81 -7.29 -4.20
N GLU A 8 17.86 -7.46 -5.02
CA GLU A 8 19.03 -6.57 -5.03
C GLU A 8 19.01 -5.54 -6.17
N LEU A 9 18.16 -5.71 -7.19
CA LEU A 9 18.10 -4.82 -8.34
C LEU A 9 17.41 -3.51 -7.95
N SER A 10 18.05 -2.36 -8.17
CA SER A 10 17.39 -1.08 -7.89
C SER A 10 16.28 -0.79 -8.91
N PHE A 11 15.31 0.03 -8.51
CA PHE A 11 14.22 0.43 -9.41
C PHE A 11 14.74 1.14 -10.67
N ASP A 12 15.72 2.05 -10.51
CA ASP A 12 16.28 2.82 -11.61
C ASP A 12 17.02 1.88 -12.60
N GLU A 13 17.79 0.91 -12.11
CA GLU A 13 18.43 -0.11 -12.97
C GLU A 13 17.40 -0.99 -13.70
N ALA A 14 16.30 -1.37 -13.03
CA ALA A 14 15.22 -2.11 -13.67
C ALA A 14 14.58 -1.31 -14.81
N VAL A 15 14.30 -0.02 -14.59
CA VAL A 15 13.79 0.89 -15.64
C VAL A 15 14.76 0.96 -16.82
N ASP A 16 16.06 1.08 -16.58
CA ASP A 16 17.06 1.13 -17.64
C ASP A 16 17.09 -0.16 -18.48
N ILE A 17 17.01 -1.32 -17.83
CA ILE A 17 16.96 -2.64 -18.50
C ILE A 17 15.70 -2.77 -19.35
N PHE A 18 14.53 -2.36 -18.85
CA PHE A 18 13.30 -2.40 -19.62
C PHE A 18 13.30 -1.37 -20.76
N SER A 19 13.90 -0.20 -20.55
CA SER A 19 13.97 0.85 -21.58
C SER A 19 14.71 0.38 -22.83
N GLN A 20 15.83 -0.35 -22.66
CA GLN A 20 16.57 -0.92 -23.80
C GLN A 20 15.72 -1.89 -24.62
N GLN A 21 14.90 -2.72 -23.97
CA GLN A 21 14.00 -3.66 -24.63
C GLN A 21 12.87 -2.93 -25.36
N VAL A 22 12.25 -1.96 -24.69
CA VAL A 22 11.19 -1.12 -25.27
C VAL A 22 11.71 -0.38 -26.50
N ASP A 23 12.88 0.25 -26.43
CA ASP A 23 13.45 1.02 -27.53
C ASP A 23 13.75 0.14 -28.75
N ALA A 24 14.22 -1.09 -28.52
CA ALA A 24 14.45 -2.06 -29.60
C ALA A 24 13.13 -2.47 -30.28
N LEU A 25 12.10 -2.81 -29.50
CA LEU A 25 10.78 -3.20 -30.02
C LEU A 25 10.10 -2.04 -30.75
N ALA A 26 10.14 -0.85 -30.15
CA ALA A 26 9.56 0.36 -30.71
C ALA A 26 10.33 0.83 -31.96
N GLY A 27 11.65 0.62 -31.99
CA GLY A 27 12.49 0.84 -33.17
C GLY A 27 12.16 -0.11 -34.33
N ALA A 28 11.70 -1.33 -34.03
CA ALA A 28 11.22 -2.30 -35.01
C ALA A 28 9.77 -2.05 -35.48
N GLY A 29 9.06 -1.07 -34.90
CA GLY A 29 7.73 -0.66 -35.33
C GLY A 29 6.57 -1.49 -34.79
N CYS A 30 6.66 -1.97 -33.54
CA CYS A 30 5.53 -2.65 -32.89
C CYS A 30 4.34 -1.71 -32.64
N ASP A 31 3.13 -2.24 -32.75
CA ASP A 31 1.88 -1.48 -32.50
C ASP A 31 1.46 -1.45 -31.02
N LEU A 32 2.02 -2.35 -30.20
CA LEU A 32 1.67 -2.54 -28.79
C LEU A 32 2.88 -3.09 -28.04
N ILE A 33 3.20 -2.51 -26.89
CA ILE A 33 4.13 -3.12 -25.93
C ILE A 33 3.30 -3.92 -24.92
N VAL A 34 3.59 -5.22 -24.80
CA VAL A 34 2.91 -6.10 -23.84
C VAL A 34 3.92 -6.55 -22.78
N ILE A 35 3.69 -6.14 -21.54
CA ILE A 35 4.44 -6.56 -20.36
C ILE A 35 3.61 -7.67 -19.71
N GLU A 36 4.07 -8.92 -19.78
CA GLU A 36 3.29 -10.10 -19.36
C GLU A 36 3.98 -10.88 -18.25
N THR A 37 3.19 -11.62 -17.48
CA THR A 37 3.66 -12.60 -16.49
C THR A 37 4.45 -11.98 -15.33
N MET A 38 4.11 -10.74 -14.95
CA MET A 38 4.73 -10.10 -13.79
C MET A 38 4.03 -10.57 -12.51
N PHE A 39 4.79 -11.13 -11.57
CA PHE A 39 4.30 -11.53 -10.25
C PHE A 39 4.57 -10.46 -9.18
N ASP A 40 5.36 -9.45 -9.49
CA ASP A 40 5.73 -8.38 -8.57
C ASP A 40 5.31 -6.98 -9.06
N LEU A 41 4.71 -6.21 -8.14
CA LEU A 41 4.13 -4.91 -8.43
C LEU A 41 5.20 -3.85 -8.71
N ILE A 42 6.31 -3.84 -7.97
CA ILE A 42 7.36 -2.83 -8.18
C ILE A 42 8.11 -3.07 -9.49
N GLU A 43 8.29 -4.33 -9.89
CA GLU A 43 8.90 -4.70 -11.17
C GLU A 43 8.01 -4.30 -12.37
N ILE A 44 6.70 -4.59 -12.35
CA ILE A 44 5.81 -4.15 -13.44
C ILE A 44 5.70 -2.63 -13.50
N ARG A 45 5.76 -1.92 -12.36
CA ARG A 45 5.85 -0.45 -12.35
C ARG A 45 7.09 0.02 -13.11
N ALA A 46 8.26 -0.56 -12.86
CA ALA A 46 9.50 -0.21 -13.56
C ALA A 46 9.37 -0.41 -15.09
N ALA A 47 8.82 -1.56 -15.50
CA ALA A 47 8.59 -1.86 -16.91
C ALA A 47 7.63 -0.87 -17.59
N VAL A 48 6.53 -0.51 -16.91
CA VAL A 48 5.56 0.47 -17.43
C VAL A 48 6.17 1.88 -17.50
N VAL A 49 6.93 2.30 -16.48
CA VAL A 49 7.63 3.60 -16.49
C VAL A 49 8.59 3.67 -17.67
N ALA A 50 9.37 2.61 -17.93
CA ALA A 50 10.23 2.51 -19.10
C ALA A 50 9.42 2.63 -20.40
N ALA A 51 8.34 1.84 -20.54
CA ALA A 51 7.50 1.82 -21.74
C ALA A 51 6.88 3.19 -22.05
N LYS A 52 6.30 3.85 -21.04
CA LYS A 52 5.66 5.17 -21.18
C LYS A 52 6.66 6.30 -21.38
N SER A 53 7.90 6.16 -20.89
CA SER A 53 8.96 7.17 -21.05
C SER A 53 9.62 7.14 -22.43
N SER A 54 9.37 6.12 -23.27
CA SER A 54 9.94 6.01 -24.62
C SER A 54 9.58 7.18 -25.56
N GLY A 55 8.54 7.97 -25.22
CA GLY A 55 8.13 9.14 -25.99
C GLY A 55 7.50 8.84 -27.36
N ARG A 56 7.29 7.56 -27.69
CA ARG A 56 6.78 7.12 -29.00
C ARG A 56 5.26 6.96 -29.06
N GLY A 57 4.56 7.11 -27.93
CA GLY A 57 3.10 7.05 -27.86
C GLY A 57 2.49 5.67 -28.17
N ILE A 58 3.31 4.60 -28.12
CA ILE A 58 2.84 3.23 -28.33
C ILE A 58 1.97 2.82 -27.13
N PRO A 59 0.76 2.27 -27.34
CA PRO A 59 -0.04 1.72 -26.26
C PRO A 59 0.70 0.65 -25.46
N VAL A 60 0.39 0.56 -24.17
CA VAL A 60 1.00 -0.39 -23.24
C VAL A 60 -0.06 -1.28 -22.64
N ALA A 61 0.15 -2.58 -22.77
CA ALA A 61 -0.57 -3.61 -22.04
C ALA A 61 0.31 -4.12 -20.88
N ALA A 62 -0.24 -4.18 -19.68
CA ALA A 62 0.45 -4.66 -18.49
C ALA A 62 -0.38 -5.77 -17.81
N LEU A 63 0.15 -6.99 -17.84
CA LEU A 63 -0.53 -8.19 -17.36
C LEU A 63 0.25 -8.77 -16.18
N MET A 64 -0.46 -8.92 -15.06
CA MET A 64 0.07 -9.58 -13.87
C MET A 64 -0.43 -11.03 -13.78
N THR A 65 0.31 -11.85 -13.05
CA THR A 65 -0.09 -13.23 -12.79
C THR A 65 -0.49 -13.41 -11.33
N PHE A 66 -1.60 -14.11 -11.12
CA PHE A 66 -2.19 -14.34 -9.80
C PHE A 66 -2.28 -15.83 -9.54
N THR A 67 -1.96 -16.25 -8.32
CA THR A 67 -2.10 -17.63 -7.87
C THR A 67 -3.59 -17.97 -7.66
N GLN A 68 -3.88 -19.24 -7.31
CA GLN A 68 -5.24 -19.71 -7.08
C GLN A 68 -5.99 -18.97 -5.96
N ASP A 69 -5.26 -18.37 -5.01
CA ASP A 69 -5.85 -17.55 -3.94
C ASP A 69 -6.28 -16.15 -4.40
N GLY A 70 -5.94 -15.78 -5.65
CA GLY A 70 -6.26 -14.50 -6.26
C GLY A 70 -5.28 -13.37 -5.90
N LEU A 71 -4.11 -13.69 -5.36
CA LEU A 71 -3.02 -12.75 -5.09
C LEU A 71 -1.82 -13.04 -6.00
N THR A 72 -0.94 -12.05 -6.19
CA THR A 72 0.39 -12.31 -6.77
C THR A 72 1.31 -12.94 -5.72
N ASP A 73 2.43 -13.52 -6.14
CA ASP A 73 3.40 -14.14 -5.22
C ASP A 73 3.96 -13.14 -4.19
N THR A 74 3.98 -11.84 -4.51
CA THR A 74 4.37 -10.78 -3.58
C THR A 74 3.21 -10.16 -2.78
N GLY A 75 2.02 -10.77 -2.85
CA GLY A 75 0.85 -10.42 -2.04
C GLY A 75 -0.04 -9.31 -2.60
N THR A 76 0.12 -8.94 -3.86
CA THR A 76 -0.70 -7.89 -4.49
C THR A 76 -2.06 -8.46 -4.90
N ASP A 77 -3.15 -7.80 -4.51
CA ASP A 77 -4.50 -8.17 -4.95
C ASP A 77 -4.87 -7.52 -6.30
N PRO A 78 -5.89 -8.03 -7.02
CA PRO A 78 -6.21 -7.56 -8.37
C PRO A 78 -6.71 -6.12 -8.43
N GLU A 79 -7.37 -5.64 -7.36
CA GLU A 79 -7.85 -4.27 -7.26
C GLU A 79 -6.67 -3.32 -7.06
N THR A 80 -5.71 -3.67 -6.19
CA THR A 80 -4.48 -2.90 -6.01
C THR A 80 -3.64 -2.83 -7.29
N ALA A 81 -3.44 -3.97 -7.98
CA ALA A 81 -2.75 -3.99 -9.27
C ALA A 81 -3.43 -3.06 -10.29
N ALA A 82 -4.75 -3.14 -10.42
CA ALA A 82 -5.51 -2.32 -11.35
C ALA A 82 -5.38 -0.82 -11.03
N ALA A 83 -5.50 -0.42 -9.76
CA ALA A 83 -5.39 0.98 -9.36
C ALA A 83 -4.01 1.60 -9.62
N VAL A 84 -2.94 0.81 -9.44
CA VAL A 84 -1.55 1.23 -9.71
C VAL A 84 -1.29 1.37 -11.22
N LEU A 85 -1.63 0.34 -12.00
CA LEU A 85 -1.40 0.33 -13.44
C LEU A 85 -2.24 1.41 -14.15
N GLU A 86 -3.45 1.65 -13.67
CA GLU A 86 -4.30 2.74 -14.14
C GLU A 86 -3.67 4.12 -13.84
N GLY A 87 -3.09 4.30 -12.64
CA GLY A 87 -2.37 5.52 -12.30
C GLY A 87 -1.17 5.78 -13.21
N LEU A 88 -0.45 4.73 -13.60
CA LEU A 88 0.66 4.79 -14.56
C LEU A 88 0.20 5.02 -16.01
N GLY A 89 -1.11 5.10 -16.26
CA GLY A 89 -1.69 5.33 -17.58
C GLY A 89 -1.63 4.12 -18.50
N VAL A 90 -1.61 2.89 -17.97
CA VAL A 90 -1.67 1.67 -18.78
C VAL A 90 -2.98 1.60 -19.56
N ASP A 91 -2.88 1.30 -20.86
CA ASP A 91 -4.02 1.30 -21.78
C ASP A 91 -4.83 0.00 -21.67
N ILE A 92 -4.14 -1.13 -21.45
CA ILE A 92 -4.73 -2.46 -21.29
C ILE A 92 -4.18 -3.11 -20.02
N ILE A 93 -5.02 -3.35 -19.03
CA ILE A 93 -4.66 -4.04 -17.78
C ILE A 93 -5.16 -5.48 -17.87
N GLY A 94 -4.36 -6.46 -17.49
CA GLY A 94 -4.83 -7.83 -17.63
C GLY A 94 -4.19 -8.86 -16.75
N VAL A 95 -4.55 -10.10 -17.05
CA VAL A 95 -4.15 -11.28 -16.30
C VAL A 95 -3.73 -12.37 -17.27
N ASN A 96 -2.60 -13.01 -16.99
CA ASN A 96 -2.15 -14.18 -17.74
C ASN A 96 -1.49 -15.23 -16.84
N CYS A 97 -1.39 -16.44 -17.35
CA CYS A 97 -0.71 -17.58 -16.71
C CYS A 97 -1.30 -17.97 -15.32
N SER A 98 -0.54 -18.79 -14.58
CA SER A 98 -0.74 -19.35 -13.22
C SER A 98 -2.02 -20.15 -12.98
N THR A 99 -3.18 -19.61 -13.32
CA THR A 99 -4.48 -20.20 -13.02
C THR A 99 -5.22 -20.65 -14.27
N GLY A 100 -6.20 -21.54 -14.05
CA GLY A 100 -7.13 -21.94 -15.09
C GLY A 100 -8.18 -20.85 -15.36
N PRO A 101 -9.03 -21.06 -16.38
CA PRO A 101 -10.09 -20.13 -16.74
C PRO A 101 -11.06 -19.77 -15.61
N GLY A 102 -11.40 -20.73 -14.74
CA GLY A 102 -12.40 -20.54 -13.68
C GLY A 102 -11.96 -19.50 -12.65
N GLU A 103 -10.79 -19.70 -12.05
CA GLU A 103 -10.23 -18.81 -11.03
C GLU A 103 -9.94 -17.42 -11.61
N MET A 104 -9.43 -17.35 -12.84
CA MET A 104 -9.08 -16.10 -13.51
C MET A 104 -10.29 -15.17 -13.72
N THR A 105 -11.50 -15.69 -13.95
CA THR A 105 -12.70 -14.84 -14.08
C THR A 105 -12.98 -14.03 -12.80
N GLY A 106 -12.68 -14.58 -11.62
CA GLY A 106 -12.83 -13.87 -10.35
C GLY A 106 -11.86 -12.69 -10.22
N VAL A 107 -10.61 -12.89 -10.66
CA VAL A 107 -9.58 -11.84 -10.73
C VAL A 107 -10.01 -10.74 -11.71
N VAL A 108 -10.45 -11.12 -12.91
CA VAL A 108 -10.93 -10.19 -13.93
C VAL A 108 -12.09 -9.34 -13.42
N LYS A 109 -13.08 -9.92 -12.72
CA LYS A 109 -14.21 -9.17 -12.17
C LYS A 109 -13.77 -8.10 -11.17
N LYS A 110 -12.78 -8.38 -10.33
CA LYS A 110 -12.22 -7.40 -9.40
C LYS A 110 -11.56 -6.24 -10.17
N ILE A 111 -10.70 -6.55 -11.14
CA ILE A 111 -10.09 -5.53 -12.03
C ILE A 111 -11.18 -4.70 -12.73
N ALA A 112 -12.23 -5.36 -13.24
CA ALA A 112 -13.33 -4.73 -13.96
C ALA A 112 -14.13 -3.72 -13.13
N MET A 113 -14.22 -3.91 -11.81
CA MET A 113 -14.84 -2.98 -10.87
C MET A 113 -13.92 -1.82 -10.48
N THR A 114 -12.61 -1.95 -10.69
CA THR A 114 -11.62 -0.97 -10.24
C THR A 114 -11.25 0.03 -11.33
N THR A 115 -11.13 -0.37 -12.60
CA THR A 115 -10.59 0.50 -13.66
C THR A 115 -11.47 0.57 -14.91
N ASP A 116 -11.43 1.68 -15.63
CA ASP A 116 -12.05 1.86 -16.95
C ASP A 116 -11.13 1.51 -18.13
N SER A 117 -9.83 1.26 -17.90
CA SER A 117 -8.89 0.75 -18.92
C SER A 117 -9.36 -0.57 -19.52
N PHE A 118 -8.94 -0.86 -20.76
CA PHE A 118 -9.30 -2.13 -21.41
C PHE A 118 -8.74 -3.32 -20.62
N ILE A 119 -9.47 -4.44 -20.60
CA ILE A 119 -9.09 -5.64 -19.88
C ILE A 119 -8.64 -6.75 -20.83
N CYS A 120 -7.47 -7.33 -20.56
CA CYS A 120 -6.97 -8.53 -21.23
C CYS A 120 -7.00 -9.75 -20.30
N ALA A 121 -7.37 -10.92 -20.83
CA ALA A 121 -7.24 -12.19 -20.12
C ALA A 121 -6.62 -13.26 -21.03
N GLN A 122 -5.63 -13.99 -20.51
CA GLN A 122 -4.92 -15.07 -21.22
C GLN A 122 -4.72 -16.27 -20.28
N PRO A 123 -5.74 -17.11 -20.07
CA PRO A 123 -5.62 -18.27 -19.19
C PRO A 123 -4.71 -19.36 -19.76
N ASN A 124 -4.18 -20.20 -18.86
CA ASN A 124 -3.52 -21.44 -19.23
C ASN A 124 -4.54 -22.50 -19.69
N ALA A 125 -4.07 -23.52 -20.40
CA ALA A 125 -4.86 -24.71 -20.76
C ALA A 125 -5.07 -25.66 -19.56
N GLY A 126 -5.64 -25.13 -18.48
CA GLY A 126 -5.71 -25.81 -17.19
C GLY A 126 -4.41 -25.71 -16.38
N LEU A 127 -4.38 -26.39 -15.24
CA LEU A 127 -3.20 -26.43 -14.40
C LEU A 127 -2.16 -27.41 -14.97
N PRO A 128 -0.86 -27.07 -14.93
CA PRO A 128 0.18 -27.97 -15.40
C PRO A 128 0.25 -29.23 -14.53
N VAL A 129 0.38 -30.39 -15.17
CA VAL A 129 0.65 -31.68 -14.51
C VAL A 129 1.99 -32.24 -14.97
N ASN A 130 2.71 -32.91 -14.07
CA ASN A 130 3.91 -33.65 -14.44
C ASN A 130 3.52 -35.03 -14.95
N ALA A 131 3.65 -35.25 -16.26
CA ALA A 131 3.46 -36.54 -16.90
C ALA A 131 4.80 -37.06 -17.42
N GLY A 132 5.46 -37.91 -16.62
CA GLY A 132 6.72 -38.56 -17.00
C GLY A 132 7.91 -37.59 -17.13
N GLY A 133 8.02 -36.61 -16.24
CA GLY A 133 9.07 -35.59 -16.26
C GLY A 133 8.82 -34.44 -17.24
N LYS A 134 7.64 -34.41 -17.88
CA LYS A 134 7.23 -33.35 -18.79
C LYS A 134 6.02 -32.62 -18.23
N THR A 135 6.06 -31.30 -18.32
CA THR A 135 4.90 -30.44 -18.03
C THR A 135 3.86 -30.61 -19.13
N VAL A 136 2.68 -31.10 -18.79
CA VAL A 136 1.54 -31.29 -19.70
C VAL A 136 0.36 -30.48 -19.19
N PHE A 137 -0.38 -29.87 -20.11
CA PHE A 137 -1.61 -29.14 -19.83
C PHE A 137 -2.79 -30.02 -20.26
N PRO A 138 -3.61 -30.53 -19.31
CA PRO A 138 -4.58 -31.56 -19.61
C PRO A 138 -5.87 -31.03 -20.26
N ALA A 139 -6.15 -29.73 -20.19
CA ALA A 139 -7.42 -29.20 -20.68
C ALA A 139 -7.44 -29.17 -22.22
N THR A 140 -8.56 -29.64 -22.77
CA THR A 140 -8.83 -29.62 -24.21
C THR A 140 -9.23 -28.22 -24.68
N ALA A 141 -9.07 -27.97 -25.99
CA ALA A 141 -9.50 -26.70 -26.59
C ALA A 141 -11.00 -26.40 -26.35
N GLY A 142 -11.84 -27.44 -26.34
CA GLY A 142 -13.28 -27.32 -26.08
C GLY A 142 -13.63 -26.91 -24.65
N GLU A 143 -12.93 -27.49 -23.67
CA GLU A 143 -13.11 -27.16 -22.25
C GLU A 143 -12.74 -25.71 -21.96
N ILE A 144 -11.58 -25.26 -22.42
CA ILE A 144 -11.14 -23.88 -22.17
C ILE A 144 -12.04 -22.90 -22.94
N ALA A 145 -12.45 -23.22 -24.17
CA ALA A 145 -13.35 -22.38 -24.94
C ALA A 145 -14.76 -22.26 -24.31
N SER A 146 -15.17 -23.21 -23.47
CA SER A 146 -16.45 -23.12 -22.74
C SER A 146 -16.53 -21.91 -21.79
N TYR A 147 -15.38 -21.37 -21.35
CA TYR A 147 -15.29 -20.19 -20.48
C TYR A 147 -15.38 -18.86 -21.23
N ALA A 148 -15.43 -18.86 -22.57
CA ALA A 148 -15.43 -17.62 -23.36
C ALA A 148 -16.58 -16.67 -22.98
N GLU A 149 -17.77 -17.22 -22.70
CA GLU A 149 -18.93 -16.44 -22.25
C GLU A 149 -18.68 -15.80 -20.88
N GLN A 150 -18.13 -16.58 -19.94
CA GLN A 150 -17.87 -16.09 -18.58
C GLN A 150 -16.83 -14.96 -18.58
N PHE A 151 -15.78 -15.06 -19.41
CA PHE A 151 -14.81 -13.96 -19.57
C PHE A 151 -15.45 -12.72 -20.20
N TYR A 152 -16.27 -12.92 -21.23
CA TYR A 152 -17.00 -11.83 -21.86
C TYR A 152 -17.91 -11.09 -20.85
N GLU A 153 -18.71 -11.83 -20.07
CA GLU A 153 -19.57 -11.29 -19.02
C GLU A 153 -18.79 -10.66 -17.86
N SER A 154 -17.57 -11.13 -17.61
CA SER A 154 -16.68 -10.56 -16.59
C SER A 154 -16.08 -9.21 -17.00
N GLY A 155 -16.26 -8.77 -18.24
CA GLY A 155 -15.85 -7.45 -18.72
C GLY A 155 -14.53 -7.44 -19.51
N VAL A 156 -14.04 -8.60 -19.96
CA VAL A 156 -12.83 -8.68 -20.81
C VAL A 156 -13.05 -8.00 -22.17
N ASN A 157 -12.05 -7.25 -22.62
CA ASN A 157 -12.00 -6.64 -23.96
C ASN A 157 -11.16 -7.47 -24.93
N ILE A 158 -10.08 -8.10 -24.44
CA ILE A 158 -9.15 -8.91 -25.22
C ILE A 158 -9.02 -10.29 -24.55
N LEU A 159 -9.36 -11.35 -25.27
CA LEU A 159 -9.26 -12.72 -24.77
C LEU A 159 -8.28 -13.51 -25.63
N GLY A 160 -7.27 -14.08 -24.99
CA GLY A 160 -6.23 -14.90 -25.62
C GLY A 160 -5.98 -16.19 -24.85
N GLY A 161 -4.76 -16.72 -24.96
CA GLY A 161 -4.32 -17.93 -24.27
C GLY A 161 -2.84 -17.86 -23.91
N CYS A 162 -2.44 -18.53 -22.83
CA CYS A 162 -1.07 -18.60 -22.37
C CYS A 162 -0.54 -20.04 -22.49
N CYS A 163 0.08 -20.61 -21.46
CA CYS A 163 0.72 -21.92 -21.53
C CYS A 163 -0.26 -23.06 -21.85
N GLY A 164 0.16 -23.96 -22.75
CA GLY A 164 -0.63 -25.11 -23.20
C GLY A 164 -1.75 -24.79 -24.20
N THR A 165 -1.97 -23.52 -24.54
CA THR A 165 -2.97 -23.13 -25.53
C THR A 165 -2.43 -23.30 -26.97
N THR A 166 -3.33 -23.50 -27.94
CA THR A 166 -3.00 -23.82 -29.34
C THR A 166 -3.82 -22.97 -30.32
N PRO A 167 -3.47 -22.94 -31.63
CA PRO A 167 -4.30 -22.28 -32.63
C PRO A 167 -5.76 -22.80 -32.67
N GLU A 168 -5.98 -24.07 -32.36
CA GLU A 168 -7.33 -24.65 -32.24
C GLU A 168 -8.13 -23.98 -31.12
N TYR A 169 -7.49 -23.76 -29.96
CA TYR A 169 -8.10 -23.05 -28.84
C TYR A 169 -8.55 -21.63 -29.23
N ILE A 170 -7.65 -20.86 -29.86
CA ILE A 170 -7.94 -19.49 -30.29
C ILE A 170 -9.07 -19.45 -31.31
N ASN A 171 -9.12 -20.42 -32.25
CA ASN A 171 -10.21 -20.53 -33.21
C ASN A 171 -11.57 -20.79 -32.54
N LEU A 172 -11.62 -21.66 -31.52
CA LEU A 172 -12.84 -21.94 -30.78
C LEU A 172 -13.29 -20.75 -29.93
N LEU A 173 -12.36 -20.07 -29.25
CA LEU A 173 -12.66 -18.81 -28.54
C LEU A 173 -13.26 -17.78 -29.49
N SER A 174 -12.56 -17.51 -30.59
CA SER A 174 -12.96 -16.52 -31.59
C SER A 174 -14.37 -16.80 -32.10
N LYS A 175 -14.69 -18.05 -32.46
CA LYS A 175 -16.03 -18.45 -32.91
C LYS A 175 -17.12 -18.17 -31.89
N ARG A 176 -16.86 -18.34 -30.58
CA ARG A 176 -17.86 -18.13 -29.52
C ARG A 176 -18.17 -16.67 -29.24
N ILE A 177 -17.18 -15.79 -29.37
CA ILE A 177 -17.32 -14.36 -29.04
C ILE A 177 -17.45 -13.44 -30.27
N LYS A 178 -17.34 -13.99 -31.49
CA LYS A 178 -17.41 -13.22 -32.74
C LYS A 178 -18.66 -12.36 -32.82
N GLY A 179 -18.49 -11.10 -33.22
CA GLY A 179 -19.59 -10.16 -33.45
C GLY A 179 -20.15 -9.51 -32.18
N ARG A 180 -19.62 -9.84 -30.99
CA ARG A 180 -20.01 -9.20 -29.74
C ARG A 180 -19.26 -7.88 -29.54
N ARG A 181 -19.93 -6.93 -28.89
CA ARG A 181 -19.32 -5.67 -28.44
C ARG A 181 -18.89 -5.82 -26.99
N PRO A 182 -17.78 -5.21 -26.54
CA PRO A 182 -17.40 -5.27 -25.12
C PRO A 182 -18.52 -4.82 -24.19
N VAL A 183 -18.62 -5.47 -23.04
CA VAL A 183 -19.65 -5.19 -22.02
C VAL A 183 -19.37 -3.84 -21.36
N ALA A 184 -20.41 -3.05 -21.12
CA ALA A 184 -20.31 -1.83 -20.33
C ALA A 184 -20.06 -2.18 -18.85
N ARG A 185 -19.08 -1.51 -18.22
CA ARG A 185 -18.68 -1.80 -16.84
C ARG A 185 -19.04 -0.66 -15.91
N SER A 186 -19.37 -0.98 -14.67
CA SER A 186 -19.53 -0.01 -13.60
C SER A 186 -18.25 0.01 -12.77
N VAL A 187 -17.56 1.15 -12.77
CA VAL A 187 -16.27 1.32 -12.11
C VAL A 187 -16.46 2.12 -10.82
N SER A 188 -15.76 1.69 -9.77
CA SER A 188 -15.73 2.38 -8.48
C SER A 188 -15.24 3.82 -8.66
N GLN A 189 -16.02 4.76 -8.15
CA GLN A 189 -15.74 6.20 -8.27
C GLN A 189 -14.82 6.67 -7.15
N GLY A 190 -14.26 7.88 -7.29
CA GLY A 190 -13.42 8.51 -6.26
C GLY A 190 -11.93 8.25 -6.43
N LEU A 191 -11.15 8.81 -5.52
CA LEU A 191 -9.69 8.68 -5.50
C LEU A 191 -9.30 7.31 -4.94
N LYS A 192 -8.29 6.70 -5.55
CA LYS A 192 -7.68 5.43 -5.12
C LYS A 192 -6.21 5.66 -4.79
N ILE A 193 -5.81 5.31 -3.58
CA ILE A 193 -4.41 5.24 -3.14
C ILE A 193 -4.15 3.83 -2.63
N THR A 194 -2.93 3.33 -2.82
CA THR A 194 -2.62 1.93 -2.49
C THR A 194 -1.28 1.78 -1.80
N SER A 195 -1.17 0.76 -0.96
CA SER A 195 0.11 0.11 -0.64
C SER A 195 0.40 -0.99 -1.69
N ARG A 196 1.30 -1.93 -1.36
CA ARG A 196 1.54 -3.13 -2.17
C ARG A 196 0.32 -4.05 -2.25
N SER A 197 -0.46 -4.13 -1.19
CA SER A 197 -1.48 -5.19 -1.00
C SER A 197 -2.82 -4.66 -0.52
N ARG A 198 -3.01 -3.34 -0.52
CA ARG A 198 -4.24 -2.72 -0.02
C ARG A 198 -4.59 -1.48 -0.80
N THR A 199 -5.83 -1.42 -1.26
CA THR A 199 -6.44 -0.23 -1.86
C THR A 199 -7.30 0.51 -0.83
N VAL A 200 -7.18 1.83 -0.83
CA VAL A 200 -8.01 2.74 -0.03
C VAL A 200 -8.69 3.73 -0.96
N TYR A 201 -10.02 3.78 -0.86
CA TYR A 201 -10.86 4.71 -1.61
C TYR A 201 -11.14 5.97 -0.80
N VAL A 202 -11.12 7.12 -1.47
CA VAL A 202 -11.36 8.44 -0.87
C VAL A 202 -12.39 9.18 -1.70
N GLY A 203 -13.43 9.68 -1.02
CA GLY A 203 -14.53 10.41 -1.65
C GLY A 203 -15.85 10.13 -0.97
N SER A 204 -16.93 10.64 -1.59
CA SER A 204 -18.28 10.45 -1.08
C SER A 204 -18.67 8.97 -1.05
N GLY A 205 -19.29 8.51 0.04
CA GLY A 205 -19.74 7.12 0.20
C GLY A 205 -18.67 6.14 0.72
N TYR A 206 -17.40 6.55 0.79
CA TYR A 206 -16.34 5.76 1.42
C TYR A 206 -16.12 6.14 2.89
N PRO A 207 -15.51 5.27 3.70
CA PRO A 207 -15.07 5.63 5.05
C PRO A 207 -14.15 6.86 5.05
N PHE A 208 -14.24 7.69 6.10
CA PHE A 208 -13.36 8.84 6.26
C PHE A 208 -11.89 8.38 6.37
N LEU A 209 -11.02 8.94 5.53
CA LEU A 209 -9.60 8.56 5.50
C LEU A 209 -8.83 9.25 6.63
N LYS A 210 -8.43 8.45 7.63
CA LYS A 210 -7.54 8.85 8.73
C LYS A 210 -6.08 8.72 8.33
N ILE A 211 -5.37 9.83 8.11
CA ILE A 211 -3.94 9.85 7.75
C ILE A 211 -3.12 10.18 8.99
N GLY A 212 -2.20 9.30 9.39
CA GLY A 212 -1.35 9.52 10.56
C GLY A 212 -0.25 10.55 10.30
N GLU A 213 -0.17 11.59 11.14
CA GLU A 213 0.73 12.76 10.98
C GLU A 213 2.11 12.64 11.67
N LYS A 214 2.41 11.52 12.36
CA LYS A 214 3.49 11.51 13.36
C LYS A 214 4.89 11.24 12.81
N ILE A 215 5.04 10.73 11.59
CA ILE A 215 6.35 10.64 10.91
C ILE A 215 6.65 12.02 10.32
N ASN A 216 7.07 12.93 11.20
CA ASN A 216 7.41 14.29 10.85
C ASN A 216 8.41 14.85 11.87
N PRO A 217 9.64 15.23 11.46
CA PRO A 217 10.68 15.75 12.35
C PRO A 217 10.43 17.19 12.82
N THR A 218 9.49 17.92 12.22
CA THR A 218 9.25 19.33 12.52
C THR A 218 8.88 19.52 14.00
N GLY A 219 9.68 20.32 14.71
CA GLY A 219 9.52 20.56 16.15
C GLY A 219 9.91 19.40 17.07
N LYS A 220 10.42 18.27 16.54
CA LYS A 220 10.82 17.08 17.31
C LYS A 220 12.32 16.85 17.22
N LYS A 221 13.09 17.46 18.14
CA LYS A 221 14.57 17.43 18.12
C LYS A 221 15.16 16.02 18.02
N SER A 222 14.71 15.09 18.86
CA SER A 222 15.19 13.71 18.89
C SER A 222 14.88 12.94 17.59
N PHE A 223 13.71 13.17 17.00
CA PHE A 223 13.33 12.54 15.73
C PHE A 223 14.16 13.10 14.57
N ALA A 224 14.37 14.42 14.55
CA ALA A 224 15.23 15.07 13.56
C ALA A 224 16.69 14.58 13.68
N GLU A 225 17.22 14.43 14.89
CA GLU A 225 18.55 13.87 15.14
C GLU A 225 18.67 12.43 14.62
N ALA A 226 17.70 11.56 14.91
CA ALA A 226 17.68 10.20 14.38
C ALA A 226 17.72 10.17 12.85
N ILE A 227 16.93 11.01 12.17
CA ILE A 227 16.97 11.09 10.70
C ILE A 227 18.34 11.56 10.20
N ARG A 228 18.98 12.54 10.85
CA ARG A 228 20.35 12.99 10.48
C ARG A 228 21.37 11.85 10.59
N GLU A 229 21.22 11.00 11.59
CA GLU A 229 22.06 9.82 11.82
C GLU A 229 21.75 8.66 10.85
N GLY A 230 20.73 8.80 9.99
CA GLY A 230 20.29 7.74 9.08
C GLY A 230 19.51 6.63 9.78
N ARG A 231 19.01 6.87 11.00
CA ARG A 231 18.28 5.90 11.82
C ARG A 231 16.82 5.77 11.39
N MET A 232 16.57 4.78 10.53
CA MET A 232 15.22 4.45 10.02
C MET A 232 14.40 3.61 11.01
N ASP A 233 15.02 3.03 12.04
CA ASP A 233 14.35 2.30 13.13
C ASP A 233 13.30 3.17 13.84
N VAL A 234 13.61 4.45 14.07
CA VAL A 234 12.68 5.40 14.69
C VAL A 234 11.49 5.70 13.77
N VAL A 235 11.72 5.79 12.46
CA VAL A 235 10.67 6.01 11.45
C VAL A 235 9.75 4.78 11.35
N VAL A 236 10.35 3.59 11.30
CA VAL A 236 9.64 2.29 11.27
C VAL A 236 8.83 2.07 12.54
N SER A 237 9.40 2.35 13.71
CA SER A 237 8.70 2.24 15.00
C SER A 237 7.48 3.16 15.04
N GLU A 238 7.61 4.41 14.59
CA GLU A 238 6.49 5.34 14.53
C GLU A 238 5.43 4.93 13.50
N ALA A 239 5.83 4.34 12.37
CA ALA A 239 4.89 3.79 11.39
C ALA A 239 4.02 2.68 11.98
N ARG A 240 4.63 1.71 12.67
CA ARG A 240 3.92 0.61 13.33
C ARG A 240 2.95 1.11 14.41
N LYS A 241 3.39 2.04 15.27
CA LYS A 241 2.52 2.62 16.30
C LYS A 241 1.29 3.30 15.71
N GLN A 242 1.45 4.07 14.64
CA GLN A 242 0.33 4.73 13.98
C GLN A 242 -0.60 3.73 13.29
N TYR A 243 -0.05 2.66 12.71
CA TYR A 243 -0.82 1.55 12.15
C TYR A 243 -1.69 0.88 13.21
N ASP A 244 -1.11 0.55 14.37
CA ASP A 244 -1.80 -0.05 15.51
C ASP A 244 -2.87 0.89 16.10
N ALA A 245 -2.65 2.20 15.97
CA ALA A 245 -3.61 3.25 16.32
C ALA A 245 -4.66 3.52 15.22
N GLU A 246 -4.91 2.55 14.36
CA GLU A 246 -5.89 2.58 13.27
C GLU A 246 -5.73 3.73 12.26
N ALA A 247 -4.51 4.20 12.01
CA ALA A 247 -4.26 4.99 10.81
C ALA A 247 -4.62 4.17 9.57
N MET A 248 -5.22 4.81 8.57
CA MET A 248 -5.60 4.17 7.30
C MET A 248 -4.61 4.48 6.18
N ALA A 249 -3.74 5.48 6.38
CA ALA A 249 -2.58 5.81 5.57
C ALA A 249 -1.58 6.59 6.45
N LEU A 250 -0.32 6.69 6.04
CA LEU A 250 0.73 7.38 6.82
C LEU A 250 1.34 8.54 6.03
N ASP A 251 1.35 9.73 6.63
CA ASP A 251 2.12 10.87 6.15
C ASP A 251 3.59 10.72 6.55
N VAL A 252 4.46 10.65 5.54
CA VAL A 252 5.90 10.41 5.69
C VAL A 252 6.65 11.66 5.27
N ASN A 253 7.02 12.46 6.27
CA ASN A 253 7.90 13.62 6.12
C ASN A 253 9.23 13.32 6.80
N VAL A 254 10.33 13.45 6.05
CA VAL A 254 11.70 13.28 6.55
C VAL A 254 12.57 14.51 6.26
N GLY A 255 11.93 15.66 6.06
CA GLY A 255 12.58 16.94 5.81
C GLY A 255 13.34 17.42 7.04
N VAL A 256 14.66 17.25 7.04
CA VAL A 256 15.56 17.79 8.06
C VAL A 256 16.55 18.75 7.40
N PRO A 257 16.66 20.01 7.87
CA PRO A 257 17.61 20.96 7.31
C PRO A 257 19.04 20.42 7.28
N MET A 258 19.76 20.74 6.20
CA MET A 258 21.16 20.34 5.96
C MET A 258 21.39 18.81 5.88
N THR A 259 20.39 18.06 5.40
CA THR A 259 20.54 16.64 5.07
C THR A 259 20.17 16.37 3.62
N ASP A 260 20.60 15.21 3.10
CA ASP A 260 20.11 14.70 1.83
C ASP A 260 18.68 14.15 2.02
N GLU A 261 17.70 15.04 1.83
CA GLU A 261 16.28 14.70 1.96
C GLU A 261 15.84 13.63 0.95
N ALA A 262 16.43 13.59 -0.24
CA ALA A 262 16.05 12.62 -1.27
C ALA A 262 16.50 11.20 -0.91
N SER A 263 17.74 11.04 -0.44
CA SER A 263 18.23 9.77 0.10
C SER A 263 17.46 9.36 1.35
N ASN A 264 17.13 10.31 2.24
CA ASN A 264 16.31 10.04 3.43
C ASN A 264 14.91 9.55 3.06
N MET A 265 14.25 10.20 2.09
CA MET A 265 12.92 9.82 1.65
C MET A 265 12.91 8.43 1.03
N GLN A 266 13.87 8.13 0.17
CA GLN A 266 14.01 6.80 -0.43
C GLN A 266 14.20 5.71 0.64
N ARG A 267 15.07 5.94 1.64
CA ARG A 267 15.28 5.02 2.76
C ARG A 267 14.03 4.85 3.62
N ALA A 268 13.33 5.94 3.92
CA ALA A 268 12.11 5.93 4.72
C ALA A 268 11.00 5.15 4.03
N VAL A 269 10.72 5.42 2.74
CA VAL A 269 9.70 4.71 1.97
C VAL A 269 10.01 3.22 1.92
N ASN A 270 11.25 2.85 1.60
CA ASN A 270 11.68 1.45 1.56
C ASN A 270 11.55 0.73 2.91
N SER A 271 11.77 1.43 4.02
CA SER A 271 11.70 0.84 5.36
C SER A 271 10.27 0.77 5.89
N VAL A 272 9.44 1.77 5.61
CA VAL A 272 8.06 1.83 6.12
C VAL A 272 7.17 0.84 5.37
N GLN A 273 7.30 0.73 4.05
CA GLN A 273 6.42 -0.14 3.24
C GLN A 273 6.62 -1.65 3.47
N THR A 274 7.63 -2.06 4.24
CA THR A 274 7.87 -3.47 4.61
C THR A 274 7.22 -3.86 5.93
N VAL A 275 6.80 -2.88 6.75
CA VAL A 275 6.25 -3.12 8.09
C VAL A 275 4.76 -2.80 8.24
N VAL A 276 4.18 -2.08 7.28
CA VAL A 276 2.74 -1.78 7.25
C VAL A 276 2.15 -2.05 5.87
N ASP A 277 0.87 -2.42 5.83
CA ASP A 277 0.14 -2.70 4.60
C ASP A 277 -0.81 -1.56 4.17
N ILE A 278 -0.68 -0.36 4.77
CA ILE A 278 -1.48 0.83 4.42
C ILE A 278 -0.75 1.80 3.49
N PRO A 279 -1.47 2.60 2.67
CA PRO A 279 -0.86 3.53 1.73
C PRO A 279 0.01 4.61 2.41
N LEU A 280 1.01 5.11 1.69
CA LEU A 280 1.87 6.20 2.12
C LEU A 280 1.53 7.51 1.40
N ILE A 281 1.60 8.60 2.16
CA ILE A 281 1.60 9.97 1.67
C ILE A 281 3.05 10.42 1.70
N ILE A 282 3.60 10.78 0.53
CA ILE A 282 4.98 11.26 0.40
C ILE A 282 4.95 12.78 0.57
N ASP A 283 5.43 13.25 1.72
CA ASP A 283 5.40 14.66 2.10
C ASP A 283 6.78 15.30 2.05
N SER A 284 6.95 16.27 1.14
CA SER A 284 8.18 17.04 1.03
C SER A 284 8.00 18.36 0.26
N SER A 285 8.81 19.36 0.61
CA SER A 285 8.98 20.55 -0.22
C SER A 285 9.87 20.34 -1.45
N SER A 286 10.71 19.30 -1.45
CA SER A 286 11.68 18.99 -2.50
C SER A 286 11.08 18.05 -3.56
N VAL A 287 11.06 18.51 -4.81
CA VAL A 287 10.61 17.68 -5.96
C VAL A 287 11.49 16.43 -6.12
N GLU A 288 12.80 16.57 -5.87
CA GLU A 288 13.75 15.46 -5.98
C GLU A 288 13.47 14.38 -4.92
N ALA A 289 13.15 14.79 -3.68
CA ALA A 289 12.81 13.85 -2.62
C ALA A 289 11.49 13.13 -2.90
N ILE A 290 10.49 13.84 -3.43
CA ILE A 290 9.24 13.24 -3.89
C ILE A 290 9.51 12.20 -4.99
N GLU A 291 10.29 12.56 -6.01
CA GLU A 291 10.62 11.65 -7.12
C GLU A 291 11.34 10.39 -6.62
N LYS A 292 12.34 10.53 -5.76
CA LYS A 292 13.07 9.37 -5.20
C LYS A 292 12.22 8.51 -4.26
N GLY A 293 11.27 9.10 -3.54
CA GLY A 293 10.27 8.34 -2.78
C GLY A 293 9.30 7.57 -3.69
N LEU A 294 8.80 8.22 -4.75
CA LEU A 294 7.84 7.62 -5.68
C LEU A 294 8.41 6.49 -6.52
N SER A 295 9.71 6.55 -6.88
CA SER A 295 10.33 5.51 -7.69
C SER A 295 10.33 4.17 -6.95
N VAL A 296 10.70 4.15 -5.67
CA VAL A 296 10.80 2.93 -4.86
C VAL A 296 9.51 2.49 -4.18
N TYR A 297 8.43 3.28 -4.27
CA TYR A 297 7.17 2.97 -3.61
C TYR A 297 6.37 1.88 -4.36
N ALA A 298 6.12 0.74 -3.73
CA ALA A 298 5.38 -0.37 -4.32
C ALA A 298 3.86 -0.16 -4.21
N GLY A 299 3.33 0.90 -4.81
CA GLY A 299 1.91 1.21 -4.80
C GLY A 299 1.60 2.53 -5.50
N LYS A 300 0.39 3.04 -5.30
CA LYS A 300 -0.05 4.35 -5.74
C LYS A 300 -0.08 5.32 -4.57
N ALA A 301 0.96 6.14 -4.46
CA ALA A 301 1.12 7.10 -3.38
C ALA A 301 0.18 8.29 -3.54
N LEU A 302 0.01 9.03 -2.44
CA LEU A 302 -0.52 10.39 -2.46
C LEU A 302 0.64 11.37 -2.21
N VAL A 303 0.85 12.34 -3.09
CA VAL A 303 1.91 13.34 -2.94
C VAL A 303 1.39 14.55 -2.16
N ASN A 304 2.09 14.93 -1.10
CA ASN A 304 1.82 16.11 -0.29
C ASN A 304 2.96 17.13 -0.50
N SER A 305 2.74 18.25 -1.19
CA SER A 305 1.58 18.64 -2.01
C SER A 305 2.03 19.47 -3.22
N VAL A 306 1.11 19.76 -4.15
CA VAL A 306 1.25 20.86 -5.13
C VAL A 306 0.47 22.07 -4.66
N ASN A 307 0.85 23.26 -5.12
CA ASN A 307 0.14 24.51 -4.90
C ASN A 307 -0.04 25.25 -6.26
N ALA A 308 -0.60 26.45 -6.25
CA ALA A 308 -0.84 27.23 -7.46
C ALA A 308 0.39 27.96 -8.01
N GLU A 309 1.57 27.77 -7.42
CA GLU A 309 2.79 28.40 -7.93
C GLU A 309 3.19 27.77 -9.27
N PRO A 310 3.38 28.57 -10.34
CA PRO A 310 3.65 28.03 -11.68
C PRO A 310 4.84 27.08 -11.73
N GLU A 311 5.97 27.43 -11.10
CA GLU A 311 7.18 26.61 -11.10
C GLU A 311 6.93 25.25 -10.42
N ARG A 312 6.19 25.23 -9.29
CA ARG A 312 5.89 23.98 -8.58
C ARG A 312 5.00 23.07 -9.41
N LEU A 313 3.96 23.62 -10.06
CA LEU A 313 3.10 22.85 -10.97
C LEU A 313 3.88 22.28 -12.15
N GLU A 314 4.71 23.09 -12.80
CA GLU A 314 5.49 22.70 -13.99
C GLU A 314 6.52 21.62 -13.68
N ARG A 315 7.10 21.61 -12.48
CA ARG A 315 8.12 20.63 -12.08
C ARG A 315 7.53 19.36 -11.45
N LEU A 316 6.49 19.48 -10.62
CA LEU A 316 5.99 18.37 -9.82
C LEU A 316 4.89 17.55 -10.51
N LEU A 317 4.00 18.17 -11.30
CA LEU A 317 2.94 17.42 -12.00
C LEU A 317 3.49 16.37 -12.99
N PRO A 318 4.57 16.65 -13.77
CA PRO A 318 5.19 15.62 -14.62
C PRO A 318 5.72 14.42 -13.82
N VAL A 319 6.31 14.66 -12.64
CA VAL A 319 6.80 13.61 -11.74
C VAL A 319 5.62 12.76 -11.24
N ILE A 320 4.55 13.40 -10.76
CA ILE A 320 3.33 12.71 -10.30
C ILE A 320 2.77 11.81 -11.41
N LYS A 321 2.66 12.34 -12.63
CA LYS A 321 2.20 11.58 -13.79
C LYS A 321 3.12 10.42 -14.13
N ARG A 322 4.44 10.64 -14.14
CA ARG A 322 5.44 9.63 -14.51
C ARG A 322 5.34 8.38 -13.63
N TYR A 323 5.17 8.55 -12.32
CA TYR A 323 5.08 7.44 -11.36
C TYR A 323 3.65 7.04 -10.99
N GLY A 324 2.65 7.63 -11.65
CA GLY A 324 1.24 7.29 -11.51
C GLY A 324 0.64 7.58 -10.14
N ALA A 325 1.15 8.59 -9.44
CA ALA A 325 0.70 8.97 -8.10
C ALA A 325 -0.55 9.85 -8.14
N ALA A 326 -1.26 9.89 -7.00
CA ALA A 326 -2.25 10.92 -6.73
C ALA A 326 -1.61 12.13 -6.06
N VAL A 327 -2.30 13.26 -5.99
CA VAL A 327 -1.75 14.50 -5.44
C VAL A 327 -2.75 15.28 -4.57
N ILE A 328 -2.24 15.80 -3.45
CA ILE A 328 -2.90 16.84 -2.66
C ILE A 328 -2.65 18.19 -3.32
N ALA A 329 -3.71 18.85 -3.75
CA ALA A 329 -3.69 20.20 -4.28
C ALA A 329 -4.03 21.19 -3.16
N LEU A 330 -3.00 21.84 -2.63
CA LEU A 330 -3.13 22.91 -1.65
C LEU A 330 -3.69 24.17 -2.33
N LEU A 331 -4.81 24.69 -1.82
CA LEU A 331 -5.50 25.85 -2.39
C LEU A 331 -4.84 27.18 -2.02
N ALA A 332 -3.52 27.25 -2.20
CA ALA A 332 -2.69 28.42 -1.96
C ALA A 332 -1.80 28.68 -3.18
N GLY A 333 -1.31 29.92 -3.32
CA GLY A 333 -0.25 30.29 -4.26
C GLY A 333 0.85 31.02 -3.51
N SER A 334 1.28 32.15 -4.07
CA SER A 334 2.19 33.08 -3.37
C SER A 334 1.54 33.71 -2.12
N ASP A 335 0.22 33.82 -2.11
CA ASP A 335 -0.58 34.28 -0.97
C ASP A 335 -1.57 33.20 -0.50
N LEU A 336 -2.02 33.33 0.76
CA LEU A 336 -3.07 32.49 1.34
C LEU A 336 -4.46 33.13 1.12
N PRO A 337 -5.33 32.54 0.29
CA PRO A 337 -6.66 33.10 0.06
C PRO A 337 -7.59 32.93 1.27
N GLU A 338 -8.21 34.04 1.68
CA GLU A 338 -9.13 34.05 2.81
C GLU A 338 -10.51 33.49 2.44
N LYS A 339 -11.02 33.80 1.23
CA LYS A 339 -12.39 33.49 0.81
C LYS A 339 -12.50 32.17 0.06
N ALA A 340 -13.59 31.45 0.30
CA ALA A 340 -13.90 30.17 -0.35
C ALA A 340 -13.99 30.27 -1.88
N VAL A 341 -14.53 31.37 -2.40
CA VAL A 341 -14.64 31.60 -3.86
C VAL A 341 -13.26 31.75 -4.50
N ASP A 342 -12.30 32.37 -3.82
CA ASP A 342 -10.95 32.53 -4.36
C ASP A 342 -10.15 31.22 -4.26
N ARG A 343 -10.36 30.44 -3.18
CA ARG A 343 -9.87 29.05 -3.07
C ARG A 343 -10.41 28.18 -4.20
N LEU A 344 -11.68 28.31 -4.57
CA LEU A 344 -12.28 27.56 -5.68
C LEU A 344 -11.61 27.89 -7.03
N LYS A 345 -11.32 29.16 -7.31
CA LYS A 345 -10.60 29.54 -8.55
C LYS A 345 -9.21 28.89 -8.63
N ILE A 346 -8.52 28.81 -7.49
CA ILE A 346 -7.23 28.09 -7.41
C ILE A 346 -7.43 26.59 -7.67
N ALA A 347 -8.48 25.99 -7.11
CA ALA A 347 -8.80 24.59 -7.33
C ALA A 347 -9.04 24.30 -8.82
N GLU A 348 -9.80 25.16 -9.50
CA GLU A 348 -10.07 25.10 -10.95
C GLU A 348 -8.77 25.20 -11.77
N LEU A 349 -7.89 26.14 -11.43
CA LEU A 349 -6.60 26.32 -12.09
C LEU A 349 -5.70 25.08 -11.98
N ILE A 350 -5.53 24.54 -10.76
CA ILE A 350 -4.68 23.37 -10.53
C ILE A 350 -5.27 22.14 -11.26
N LEU A 351 -6.60 21.99 -11.19
CA LEU A 351 -7.30 20.92 -11.89
C LEU A 351 -7.09 21.00 -13.41
N GLU A 352 -7.28 22.18 -14.00
CA GLU A 352 -7.06 22.38 -15.43
C GLU A 352 -5.64 21.99 -15.84
N LYS A 353 -4.62 22.52 -15.14
CA LYS A 353 -3.20 22.20 -15.38
C LYS A 353 -2.93 20.70 -15.31
N ALA A 354 -3.48 20.01 -14.30
CA ALA A 354 -3.30 18.57 -14.12
C ALA A 354 -3.98 17.77 -15.24
N LEU A 355 -5.22 18.13 -15.62
CA LEU A 355 -5.95 17.47 -16.71
C LEU A 355 -5.26 17.68 -18.07
N THR A 356 -4.75 18.88 -18.35
CA THR A 356 -3.99 19.16 -19.58
C THR A 356 -2.72 18.33 -19.67
N LEU A 357 -2.06 18.07 -18.55
CA LEU A 357 -0.91 17.16 -18.51
C LEU A 357 -1.31 15.69 -18.62
N GLY A 358 -2.59 15.35 -18.52
CA GLY A 358 -3.11 13.98 -18.62
C GLY A 358 -3.18 13.24 -17.29
N LEU A 359 -3.12 13.93 -16.14
CA LEU A 359 -3.60 13.36 -14.89
C LEU A 359 -5.12 13.26 -14.94
N ARG A 360 -5.70 12.36 -14.15
CA ARG A 360 -7.14 12.19 -14.10
C ARG A 360 -7.70 13.01 -12.95
N ARG A 361 -8.95 13.47 -13.09
CA ARG A 361 -9.68 14.14 -12.00
C ARG A 361 -9.70 13.28 -10.73
N ALA A 362 -9.81 11.96 -10.89
CA ALA A 362 -9.81 11.00 -9.78
C ALA A 362 -8.44 10.86 -9.08
N ASP A 363 -7.37 11.46 -9.58
CA ASP A 363 -6.03 11.44 -8.97
C ASP A 363 -5.73 12.69 -8.13
N ILE A 364 -6.73 13.58 -7.94
CA ILE A 364 -6.54 14.88 -7.27
C ILE A 364 -7.49 14.97 -6.06
N ILE A 365 -6.93 15.36 -4.91
CA ILE A 365 -7.67 15.70 -3.68
C ILE A 365 -7.30 17.12 -3.25
N PHE A 366 -8.26 17.93 -2.84
CA PHE A 366 -8.00 19.34 -2.53
C PHE A 366 -7.87 19.59 -1.03
N ASP A 367 -6.76 20.21 -0.61
CA ASP A 367 -6.62 20.75 0.75
C ASP A 367 -7.30 22.11 0.82
N CYS A 368 -8.44 22.17 1.51
CA CYS A 368 -9.30 23.35 1.58
C CYS A 368 -8.81 24.45 2.54
N LEU A 369 -7.57 24.35 3.04
CA LEU A 369 -6.88 25.28 3.94
C LEU A 369 -7.57 25.47 5.29
N ALA A 370 -7.10 24.75 6.31
CA ALA A 370 -7.46 25.01 7.70
C ALA A 370 -6.53 26.08 8.32
N LEU A 371 -6.94 27.35 8.28
CA LEU A 371 -6.23 28.43 8.97
C LEU A 371 -6.60 28.49 10.45
N THR A 372 -5.70 29.04 11.26
CA THR A 372 -5.88 29.16 12.71
C THR A 372 -6.99 30.16 13.08
N VAL A 373 -8.00 29.69 13.81
CA VAL A 373 -9.19 30.50 14.14
C VAL A 373 -8.88 31.71 15.02
N SER A 374 -7.83 31.64 15.85
CA SER A 374 -7.41 32.77 16.69
C SER A 374 -6.82 33.94 15.91
N ALA A 375 -6.30 33.68 14.71
CA ALA A 375 -5.68 34.69 13.84
C ALA A 375 -6.67 35.23 12.79
N ALA A 376 -7.61 34.40 12.34
CA ALA A 376 -8.59 34.74 11.32
C ALA A 376 -9.98 34.20 11.69
N PRO A 377 -10.85 35.02 12.33
CA PRO A 377 -12.14 34.57 12.88
C PRO A 377 -13.07 33.91 11.85
N ASP A 378 -13.12 34.43 10.63
CA ASP A 378 -13.98 33.90 9.56
C ASP A 378 -13.38 32.68 8.85
N ALA A 379 -12.11 32.35 9.08
CA ALA A 379 -11.41 31.36 8.27
C ALA A 379 -11.99 29.95 8.41
N SER A 380 -12.51 29.58 9.58
CA SER A 380 -13.16 28.28 9.77
C SER A 380 -14.43 28.17 8.93
N ALA A 381 -15.25 29.22 8.87
CA ALA A 381 -16.45 29.25 8.04
C ALA A 381 -16.11 29.19 6.54
N GLN A 382 -15.08 29.94 6.12
CA GLN A 382 -14.59 29.90 4.73
C GLN A 382 -14.04 28.52 4.36
N THR A 383 -13.39 27.81 5.29
CA THR A 383 -12.90 26.44 5.06
C THR A 383 -14.05 25.48 4.82
N LEU A 384 -15.08 25.51 5.67
CA LEU A 384 -16.27 24.67 5.50
C LEU A 384 -17.00 24.96 4.18
N GLU A 385 -17.08 26.23 3.79
CA GLU A 385 -17.68 26.62 2.53
C GLU A 385 -16.84 26.18 1.32
N THR A 386 -15.51 26.24 1.43
CA THR A 386 -14.60 25.75 0.39
C THR A 386 -14.80 24.26 0.15
N ILE A 387 -14.94 23.47 1.21
CA ILE A 387 -15.24 22.03 1.11
C ILE A 387 -16.52 21.83 0.30
N ARG A 388 -17.62 22.53 0.64
CA ARG A 388 -18.89 22.42 -0.10
C ARG A 388 -18.74 22.78 -1.56
N LEU A 389 -18.08 23.91 -1.86
CA LEU A 389 -17.87 24.39 -3.22
C LEU A 389 -17.05 23.40 -4.06
N VAL A 390 -15.96 22.86 -3.53
CA VAL A 390 -15.15 21.85 -4.24
C VAL A 390 -15.98 20.60 -4.52
N LYS A 391 -16.76 20.11 -3.54
CA LYS A 391 -17.62 18.94 -3.72
C LYS A 391 -18.71 19.18 -4.76
N GLU A 392 -19.37 20.34 -4.74
CA GLU A 392 -20.46 20.67 -5.65
C GLU A 392 -19.98 20.97 -7.06
N LYS A 393 -18.93 21.81 -7.20
CA LYS A 393 -18.51 22.35 -8.50
C LYS A 393 -17.49 21.46 -9.21
N LEU A 394 -16.60 20.80 -8.46
CA LEU A 394 -15.52 20.01 -9.03
C LEU A 394 -15.76 18.50 -8.91
N GLY A 395 -16.59 18.06 -7.97
CA GLY A 395 -16.83 16.65 -7.71
C GLY A 395 -15.61 15.89 -7.18
N CYS A 396 -14.58 16.61 -6.71
CA CYS A 396 -13.32 16.03 -6.25
C CYS A 396 -13.35 15.78 -4.73
N PRO A 397 -12.56 14.81 -4.23
CA PRO A 397 -12.36 14.62 -2.80
C PRO A 397 -11.70 15.84 -2.13
N THR A 398 -11.89 15.96 -0.82
CA THR A 398 -11.31 17.03 0.01
C THR A 398 -10.56 16.49 1.22
N ILE A 399 -9.50 17.19 1.60
CA ILE A 399 -8.62 16.86 2.74
C ILE A 399 -8.31 18.11 3.58
N LEU A 400 -7.93 17.93 4.84
CA LEU A 400 -7.40 19.00 5.70
C LEU A 400 -6.32 18.48 6.66
N GLY A 401 -5.33 19.34 6.93
CA GLY A 401 -4.54 19.29 8.17
C GLY A 401 -5.36 19.80 9.36
N VAL A 402 -6.12 18.92 9.99
CA VAL A 402 -7.18 19.27 10.95
C VAL A 402 -6.64 20.03 12.17
N SER A 403 -5.44 19.67 12.64
CA SER A 403 -4.82 20.24 13.84
C SER A 403 -4.51 21.74 13.75
N ASN A 404 -4.37 22.30 12.53
CA ASN A 404 -3.95 23.69 12.28
C ASN A 404 -4.97 24.73 12.75
N VAL A 405 -6.26 24.39 12.72
CA VAL A 405 -7.36 25.30 13.13
C VAL A 405 -7.23 25.78 14.58
N SER A 406 -6.60 24.95 15.43
CA SER A 406 -6.53 25.13 16.88
C SER A 406 -5.22 25.73 17.39
N PHE A 407 -4.28 26.10 16.51
CA PHE A 407 -2.96 26.57 16.93
C PHE A 407 -3.06 27.81 17.85
N GLY A 408 -2.19 27.91 18.85
CA GLY A 408 -2.16 29.05 19.78
C GLY A 408 -3.29 29.12 20.83
N LEU A 409 -4.27 28.20 20.83
CA LEU A 409 -5.39 28.20 21.77
C LEU A 409 -5.24 27.13 22.87
N PRO A 410 -5.81 27.35 24.08
CA PRO A 410 -5.90 26.32 25.11
C PRO A 410 -6.90 25.22 24.72
N ASN A 411 -6.76 24.03 25.29
CA ASN A 411 -7.62 22.87 25.04
C ASN A 411 -7.85 22.58 23.54
N ARG A 412 -6.75 22.55 22.78
CA ARG A 412 -6.75 22.36 21.32
C ARG A 412 -7.55 21.14 20.85
N LYS A 413 -7.51 20.05 21.64
CA LYS A 413 -8.24 18.81 21.37
C LYS A 413 -9.72 19.05 21.15
N LEU A 414 -10.37 19.74 22.08
CA LEU A 414 -11.79 20.07 21.97
C LEU A 414 -12.09 20.87 20.68
N ILE A 415 -11.26 21.85 20.37
CA ILE A 415 -11.45 22.75 19.23
C ILE A 415 -11.33 22.00 17.91
N HIS A 416 -10.22 21.29 17.67
CA HIS A 416 -10.02 20.62 16.39
C HIS A 416 -10.93 19.40 16.22
N ASN A 417 -11.37 18.75 17.31
CA ASN A 417 -12.28 17.60 17.24
C ASN A 417 -13.70 18.09 16.91
N THR A 418 -14.14 19.20 17.51
CA THR A 418 -15.42 19.82 17.17
C THR A 418 -15.43 20.28 15.70
N PHE A 419 -14.36 20.95 15.26
CA PHE A 419 -14.22 21.39 13.89
C PHE A 419 -14.18 20.23 12.89
N LEU A 420 -13.51 19.12 13.22
CA LEU A 420 -13.48 17.91 12.41
C LEU A 420 -14.90 17.37 12.14
N GLY A 421 -15.74 17.29 13.18
CA GLY A 421 -17.14 16.86 13.02
C GLY A 421 -17.92 17.78 12.06
N MET A 422 -17.73 19.10 12.18
CA MET A 422 -18.35 20.08 11.27
C MET A 422 -17.82 19.94 9.83
N ALA A 423 -16.53 19.71 9.66
CA ALA A 423 -15.90 19.56 8.35
C ALA A 423 -16.35 18.28 7.64
N ILE A 424 -16.43 17.15 8.36
CA ILE A 424 -17.02 15.91 7.83
C ILE A 424 -18.47 16.15 7.40
N GLY A 425 -19.25 16.86 8.23
CA GLY A 425 -20.62 17.25 7.89
C GLY A 425 -20.73 18.17 6.67
N ALA A 426 -19.70 18.97 6.37
CA ALA A 426 -19.62 19.80 5.17
C ALA A 426 -19.18 19.02 3.92
N GLY A 427 -18.67 17.79 4.06
CA GLY A 427 -18.26 16.92 2.96
C GLY A 427 -16.78 16.51 2.96
N LEU A 428 -16.03 16.77 4.05
CA LEU A 428 -14.62 16.37 4.17
C LEU A 428 -14.47 14.85 4.01
N ASP A 429 -13.49 14.42 3.20
CA ASP A 429 -13.27 12.99 2.88
C ASP A 429 -12.06 12.39 3.59
N ALA A 430 -11.04 13.21 3.88
CA ALA A 430 -9.80 12.79 4.51
C ALA A 430 -9.28 13.84 5.50
N GLY A 431 -8.46 13.40 6.46
CA GLY A 431 -7.76 14.29 7.38
C GLY A 431 -6.38 13.78 7.74
N ILE A 432 -5.40 14.68 7.72
CA ILE A 432 -4.10 14.46 8.38
C ILE A 432 -4.32 14.74 9.86
N ILE A 433 -4.21 13.69 10.67
CA ILE A 433 -4.65 13.65 12.05
C ILE A 433 -3.63 13.01 12.98
N ASN A 434 -3.81 13.25 14.28
CA ASN A 434 -3.15 12.48 15.32
C ASN A 434 -3.91 11.16 15.58
N PRO A 435 -3.39 9.99 15.16
CA PRO A 435 -4.07 8.72 15.38
C PRO A 435 -4.02 8.27 16.86
N TYR A 436 -3.25 8.94 17.72
CA TYR A 436 -3.23 8.62 19.16
C TYR A 436 -4.32 9.33 19.95
N ASP A 437 -5.18 10.12 19.30
CA ASP A 437 -6.27 10.82 19.98
C ASP A 437 -7.59 10.04 19.90
N PRO A 438 -8.01 9.34 20.98
CA PRO A 438 -9.24 8.54 20.96
C PRO A 438 -10.49 9.39 20.70
N ASP A 439 -10.50 10.64 21.15
CA ASP A 439 -11.62 11.56 20.92
C ASP A 439 -11.78 11.88 19.43
N MET A 440 -10.67 11.95 18.69
CA MET A 440 -10.70 12.21 17.25
C MET A 440 -11.27 11.01 16.50
N HIS A 441 -10.96 9.77 16.92
CA HIS A 441 -11.60 8.56 16.40
C HIS A 441 -13.09 8.53 16.68
N ASN A 442 -13.51 8.89 17.89
CA ASN A 442 -14.92 8.96 18.27
C ASN A 442 -15.69 9.98 17.44
N VAL A 443 -15.10 11.16 17.19
CA VAL A 443 -15.69 12.17 16.29
C VAL A 443 -15.84 11.62 14.87
N VAL A 444 -14.81 10.99 14.30
CA VAL A 444 -14.90 10.41 12.95
C VAL A 444 -16.00 9.36 12.89
N LEU A 445 -16.08 8.48 13.89
CA LEU A 445 -17.09 7.43 13.96
C LEU A 445 -18.51 8.02 14.07
N ALA A 446 -18.71 9.01 14.94
CA ALA A 446 -20.01 9.67 15.12
C ALA A 446 -20.41 10.49 13.89
N ALA A 447 -19.50 11.27 13.31
CA ALA A 447 -19.76 12.06 12.11
C ALA A 447 -20.01 11.19 10.86
N SER A 448 -19.47 9.96 10.83
CA SER A 448 -19.72 9.00 9.75
C SER A 448 -21.20 8.56 9.69
N LEU A 449 -21.93 8.60 10.81
CA LEU A 449 -23.38 8.34 10.84
C LEU A 449 -24.15 9.37 10.01
N PHE A 450 -23.84 10.64 10.22
CA PHE A 450 -24.56 11.75 9.60
C PHE A 450 -24.13 12.02 8.15
N SER A 451 -22.92 11.62 7.78
CA SER A 451 -22.39 11.77 6.41
C SER A 451 -22.67 10.56 5.51
N GLY A 452 -23.45 9.57 5.99
CA GLY A 452 -23.82 8.39 5.22
C GLY A 452 -22.66 7.42 4.94
N ARG A 453 -21.56 7.54 5.68
CA ARG A 453 -20.33 6.72 5.54
C ARG A 453 -20.36 5.43 6.37
N ASP A 454 -21.36 5.26 7.23
CA ASP A 454 -21.59 4.04 8.02
C ASP A 454 -22.98 3.46 7.72
N ALA A 455 -23.07 2.69 6.64
CA ALA A 455 -24.32 2.08 6.20
C ALA A 455 -24.92 1.17 7.28
N GLY A 456 -26.14 1.50 7.73
CA GLY A 456 -26.82 0.79 8.80
C GLY A 456 -26.19 0.96 10.18
N CYS A 457 -25.35 2.00 10.38
CA CYS A 457 -24.67 2.31 11.64
C CYS A 457 -23.81 1.14 12.18
N ARG A 458 -23.39 0.22 11.31
CA ARG A 458 -22.80 -1.07 11.71
C ARG A 458 -21.47 -0.87 12.41
N ARG A 459 -20.62 0.03 11.89
CA ARG A 459 -19.30 0.30 12.47
C ARG A 459 -19.47 0.96 13.83
N TYR A 460 -20.34 1.96 13.93
CA TYR A 460 -20.62 2.65 15.19
C TYR A 460 -21.11 1.68 16.27
N ILE A 461 -22.10 0.84 15.97
CA ILE A 461 -22.63 -0.15 16.91
C ILE A 461 -21.56 -1.16 17.33
N THR A 462 -20.70 -1.60 16.41
CA THR A 462 -19.64 -2.58 16.71
C THR A 462 -18.62 -2.01 17.70
N VAL A 463 -18.13 -0.78 17.44
CA VAL A 463 -17.10 -0.14 18.27
C VAL A 463 -17.66 0.36 19.61
N MET A 464 -18.85 0.95 19.61
CA MET A 464 -19.46 1.49 20.82
C MET A 464 -20.18 0.41 21.65
N GLY A 465 -20.80 -0.59 21.02
CA GLY A 465 -21.50 -1.69 21.72
C GLY A 465 -20.55 -2.63 22.48
N THR A 466 -19.33 -2.83 21.97
CA THR A 466 -18.25 -3.51 22.72
C THR A 466 -17.75 -2.68 23.91
N SER A 467 -17.86 -1.34 23.83
CA SER A 467 -17.50 -0.44 24.94
C SER A 467 -18.58 -0.40 26.04
N VAL A 468 -19.87 -0.50 25.68
CA VAL A 468 -21.00 -0.45 26.63
C VAL A 468 -21.21 -1.79 27.36
N SER A 469 -20.89 -2.93 26.74
CA SER A 469 -20.97 -4.24 27.41
C SER A 469 -19.96 -4.45 28.55
N GLY A 470 -19.00 -3.52 28.73
CA GLY A 470 -18.09 -3.47 29.88
C GLY A 470 -18.63 -2.70 31.10
N THR A 471 -19.77 -2.02 30.97
CA THR A 471 -20.36 -1.19 32.04
C THR A 471 -21.83 -1.53 32.23
N GLU A 472 -22.11 -2.31 33.28
CA GLU A 472 -23.41 -2.70 33.84
C GLU A 472 -24.14 -3.89 33.20
N LEU A 473 -23.96 -5.08 33.81
CA LEU A 473 -25.03 -5.92 34.39
C LEU A 473 -24.43 -7.17 35.07
N ASN A 474 -24.55 -7.20 36.40
CA ASN A 474 -24.47 -8.32 37.35
C ASN A 474 -23.32 -9.36 37.28
N SER A 475 -22.64 -9.40 38.43
CA SER A 475 -21.65 -10.35 38.92
C SER A 475 -21.97 -11.84 38.74
N VAL A 476 -21.09 -12.54 38.01
CA VAL A 476 -20.68 -13.93 38.25
C VAL A 476 -19.18 -14.01 37.93
N PRO A 477 -18.32 -14.55 38.82
CA PRO A 477 -16.87 -14.42 38.70
C PRO A 477 -16.34 -15.28 37.55
N LYS A 478 -15.75 -14.63 36.53
CA LYS A 478 -14.90 -15.29 35.54
C LYS A 478 -13.44 -14.98 35.84
N ALA A 479 -12.65 -16.06 35.83
CA ALA A 479 -11.25 -16.13 36.20
C ALA A 479 -10.39 -15.08 35.50
N GLY A 480 -9.43 -14.56 36.27
CA GLY A 480 -8.67 -13.35 35.99
C GLY A 480 -7.97 -13.32 34.64
N THR A 481 -8.18 -12.22 33.93
CA THR A 481 -7.27 -11.71 32.91
C THR A 481 -6.14 -10.96 33.61
N ALA A 482 -4.93 -11.44 33.39
CA ALA A 482 -3.71 -10.92 33.98
C ALA A 482 -3.45 -9.47 33.53
N SER A 483 -2.99 -8.70 34.51
CA SER A 483 -2.48 -7.34 34.43
C SER A 483 -1.38 -7.17 33.39
N THR A 484 -1.30 -5.96 32.84
CA THR A 484 -0.09 -5.31 32.30
C THR A 484 1.01 -5.24 33.37
N ALA A 485 1.64 -6.37 33.64
CA ALA A 485 2.98 -6.46 34.19
C ALA A 485 3.98 -6.48 33.03
N GLY A 486 5.14 -5.85 33.17
CA GLY A 486 6.15 -5.79 32.12
C GLY A 486 6.45 -7.18 31.57
N LYS A 487 6.35 -7.36 30.26
CA LYS A 487 6.65 -8.63 29.58
C LYS A 487 8.02 -9.13 30.02
N ASN A 488 8.11 -10.40 30.40
CA ASN A 488 9.38 -11.06 30.75
C ASN A 488 10.29 -11.17 29.51
N ALA A 489 11.60 -11.43 29.67
CA ALA A 489 12.51 -11.51 28.52
C ALA A 489 12.09 -12.59 27.51
N ARG A 490 11.44 -13.68 27.96
CA ARG A 490 10.94 -14.75 27.07
C ARG A 490 9.90 -14.24 26.08
N GLU A 491 8.89 -13.52 26.57
CA GLU A 491 7.84 -12.92 25.75
C GLU A 491 8.40 -11.87 24.80
N LYS A 492 9.35 -11.05 25.25
CA LYS A 492 10.00 -10.05 24.38
C LYS A 492 10.80 -10.69 23.25
N ILE A 493 11.57 -11.74 23.53
CA ILE A 493 12.33 -12.48 22.51
C ILE A 493 11.38 -13.15 21.52
N PHE A 494 10.30 -13.77 22.01
CA PHE A 494 9.27 -14.38 21.17
C PHE A 494 8.62 -13.36 20.22
N ASP A 495 8.15 -12.23 20.76
CA ASP A 495 7.51 -11.17 20.00
C ASP A 495 8.48 -10.56 18.97
N ALA A 496 9.74 -10.35 19.35
CA ALA A 496 10.75 -9.81 18.45
C ALA A 496 10.99 -10.73 17.24
N VAL A 497 11.01 -12.05 17.44
CA VAL A 497 11.10 -13.01 16.33
C VAL A 497 9.83 -12.98 15.48
N VAL A 498 8.62 -13.04 16.08
CA VAL A 498 7.35 -13.03 15.33
C VAL A 498 7.17 -11.75 14.49
N GLU A 499 7.58 -10.60 15.01
CA GLU A 499 7.43 -9.31 14.34
C GLU A 499 8.57 -8.94 13.40
N GLY A 500 9.63 -9.75 13.35
CA GLY A 500 10.80 -9.48 12.52
C GLY A 500 11.64 -8.30 13.02
N ASP A 501 11.71 -8.09 14.34
CA ASP A 501 12.52 -7.03 14.97
C ASP A 501 14.00 -7.45 15.07
N ARG A 502 14.73 -7.19 13.99
CA ARG A 502 16.15 -7.56 13.83
C ARG A 502 17.09 -6.74 14.72
N ASP A 503 16.62 -5.63 15.28
CA ASP A 503 17.46 -4.65 15.96
C ASP A 503 17.44 -4.88 17.46
N SER A 504 16.28 -5.22 18.03
CA SER A 504 16.17 -5.53 19.45
C SER A 504 16.63 -6.94 19.79
N ILE A 505 16.59 -7.90 18.85
CA ILE A 505 16.78 -9.33 19.16
C ILE A 505 18.10 -9.64 19.86
N VAL A 506 19.21 -9.03 19.44
CA VAL A 506 20.53 -9.25 20.05
C VAL A 506 20.51 -8.81 21.51
N LYS A 507 19.98 -7.61 21.78
CA LYS A 507 19.86 -7.07 23.13
C LYS A 507 18.93 -7.94 23.99
N LEU A 508 17.78 -8.35 23.44
CA LEU A 508 16.79 -9.15 24.14
C LEU A 508 17.32 -10.55 24.49
N VAL A 509 18.09 -11.16 23.60
CA VAL A 509 18.77 -12.44 23.86
C VAL A 509 19.80 -12.28 24.99
N HIS A 510 20.57 -11.18 25.02
CA HIS A 510 21.46 -10.88 26.14
C HIS A 510 20.71 -10.66 27.46
N GLU A 511 19.65 -9.87 27.45
CA GLU A 511 18.77 -9.67 28.62
C GLU A 511 18.20 -11.00 29.13
N GLY A 512 17.75 -11.88 28.22
CA GLY A 512 17.26 -13.20 28.57
C GLY A 512 18.31 -14.11 29.21
N MET A 513 19.57 -14.03 28.76
CA MET A 513 20.67 -14.75 29.39
C MET A 513 21.05 -14.17 30.76
N GLU A 514 21.00 -12.84 30.92
CA GLU A 514 21.20 -12.17 32.22
C GLU A 514 20.09 -12.54 33.23
N GLU A 515 18.86 -12.75 32.75
CA GLU A 515 17.75 -13.30 33.53
C GLU A 515 17.88 -14.81 33.82
N GLY A 516 18.95 -15.46 33.35
CA GLY A 516 19.30 -16.85 33.68
C GLY A 516 18.70 -17.90 32.75
N ILE A 517 18.22 -17.54 31.56
CA ILE A 517 17.71 -18.50 30.57
C ILE A 517 18.90 -19.14 29.84
N ASP A 518 18.95 -20.48 29.76
CA ASP A 518 20.01 -21.18 29.03
C ASP A 518 19.97 -20.81 27.53
N PRO A 519 21.13 -20.60 26.87
CA PRO A 519 21.18 -20.32 25.44
C PRO A 519 20.42 -21.34 24.57
N SER A 520 20.42 -22.62 24.97
CA SER A 520 19.69 -23.68 24.26
C SER A 520 18.19 -23.54 24.40
N ASP A 521 17.72 -23.13 25.58
CA ASP A 521 16.30 -22.90 25.87
C ASP A 521 15.80 -21.66 25.11
N ILE A 522 16.62 -20.61 24.99
CA ILE A 522 16.27 -19.45 24.15
C ILE A 522 16.03 -19.89 22.69
N PHE A 523 16.91 -20.73 22.15
CA PHE A 523 16.77 -21.22 20.78
C PHE A 523 15.59 -22.20 20.60
N LEU A 524 15.52 -23.25 21.42
CA LEU A 524 14.59 -24.36 21.24
C LEU A 524 13.18 -24.06 21.75
N ASP A 525 13.06 -23.33 22.86
CA ASP A 525 11.78 -23.15 23.57
C ASP A 525 11.16 -21.76 23.35
N ILE A 526 11.90 -20.81 22.77
CA ILE A 526 11.40 -19.45 22.51
C ILE A 526 11.43 -19.11 21.02
N MET A 527 12.62 -19.10 20.41
CA MET A 527 12.78 -18.66 19.02
C MET A 527 12.18 -19.67 18.02
N THR A 528 12.36 -20.98 18.25
CA THR A 528 11.80 -22.02 17.37
C THR A 528 10.25 -22.03 17.39
N PRO A 529 9.57 -21.96 18.55
CA PRO A 529 8.12 -21.79 18.60
C PRO A 529 7.61 -20.50 17.97
N ALA A 530 8.36 -19.39 18.07
CA ALA A 530 7.99 -18.13 17.42
C ALA A 530 7.89 -18.25 15.90
N ILE A 531 8.85 -18.92 15.26
CA ILE A 531 8.82 -19.17 13.81
C ILE A 531 7.67 -20.11 13.42
N ARG A 532 7.41 -21.15 14.22
CA ARG A 532 6.25 -22.03 14.00
C ARG A 532 4.94 -21.26 14.07
N HIS A 533 4.78 -20.41 15.09
CA HIS A 533 3.60 -19.57 15.25
C HIS A 533 3.43 -18.60 14.07
N LEU A 534 4.52 -18.01 13.58
CA LEU A 534 4.49 -17.19 12.37
C LEU A 534 4.08 -17.99 11.13
N GLY A 535 4.51 -19.25 11.03
CA GLY A 535 4.05 -20.20 10.00
C GLY A 535 2.54 -20.46 10.08
N ASP A 536 1.99 -20.61 11.28
CA ASP A 536 0.54 -20.74 11.50
C ASP A 536 -0.20 -19.46 11.08
N LEU A 537 0.31 -18.28 11.48
CA LEU A 537 -0.26 -16.97 11.08
C LEU A 537 -0.19 -16.74 9.56
N PHE A 538 0.84 -17.26 8.89
CA PHE A 538 0.95 -17.26 7.44
C PHE A 538 -0.10 -18.17 6.80
N ALA A 539 -0.28 -19.39 7.31
CA ALA A 539 -1.33 -20.31 6.86
C ALA A 539 -2.74 -19.72 7.08
N GLU A 540 -2.93 -18.98 8.16
CA GLU A 540 -4.17 -18.23 8.48
C GLU A 540 -4.33 -16.90 7.73
N ARG A 541 -3.37 -16.53 6.87
CA ARG A 541 -3.37 -15.28 6.07
C ARG A 541 -3.35 -13.98 6.91
N LYS A 542 -2.79 -14.05 8.11
CA LYS A 542 -2.60 -12.88 9.00
C LYS A 542 -1.21 -12.27 8.86
N LYS A 543 -0.24 -13.03 8.36
CA LYS A 543 1.14 -12.59 8.07
C LYS A 543 1.51 -13.06 6.66
N PHE A 544 2.42 -12.37 6.00
CA PHE A 544 2.79 -12.59 4.59
C PHE A 544 4.27 -12.91 4.45
N ILE A 545 4.72 -13.34 3.26
CA ILE A 545 6.12 -13.70 2.97
C ILE A 545 7.15 -12.68 3.49
N PRO A 546 6.96 -11.34 3.36
CA PRO A 546 7.90 -10.38 3.92
C PRO A 546 8.10 -10.51 5.43
N HIS A 547 7.07 -10.91 6.18
CA HIS A 547 7.16 -11.15 7.62
C HIS A 547 7.96 -12.41 7.92
N LEU A 548 7.82 -13.47 7.11
CA LEU A 548 8.61 -14.70 7.23
C LEU A 548 10.11 -14.41 6.99
N VAL A 549 10.43 -13.64 5.95
CA VAL A 549 11.82 -13.22 5.66
C VAL A 549 12.36 -12.30 6.76
N ALA A 550 11.55 -11.34 7.23
CA ALA A 550 11.90 -10.47 8.35
C ALA A 550 12.25 -11.28 9.61
N SER A 551 11.39 -12.24 9.95
CA SER A 551 11.53 -13.12 11.10
C SER A 551 12.69 -14.11 10.98
N ALA A 552 12.93 -14.69 9.80
CA ALA A 552 14.07 -15.57 9.54
C ALA A 552 15.40 -14.86 9.74
N GLU A 553 15.53 -13.63 9.24
CA GLU A 553 16.72 -12.81 9.47
C GLU A 553 16.87 -12.40 10.95
N THR A 554 15.76 -12.08 11.63
CA THR A 554 15.77 -11.83 13.09
C THR A 554 16.23 -13.07 13.86
N MET A 555 15.73 -14.25 13.49
CA MET A 555 16.10 -15.53 14.08
C MET A 555 17.59 -15.78 13.89
N LYS A 556 18.10 -15.60 12.66
CA LYS A 556 19.52 -15.76 12.32
C LYS A 556 20.42 -14.89 13.21
N ARG A 557 20.10 -13.59 13.34
CA ARG A 557 20.86 -12.67 14.21
C ARG A 557 20.87 -13.11 15.67
N GLY A 558 19.75 -13.60 16.20
CA GLY A 558 19.70 -14.14 17.57
C GLY A 558 20.51 -15.43 17.71
N VAL A 559 20.44 -16.33 16.72
CA VAL A 559 21.20 -17.60 16.70
C VAL A 559 22.71 -17.35 16.59
N ASP A 560 23.15 -16.34 15.84
CA ASP A 560 24.57 -15.97 15.74
C ASP A 560 25.18 -15.60 17.12
N VAL A 561 24.36 -15.04 18.02
CA VAL A 561 24.76 -14.74 19.41
C VAL A 561 24.82 -16.02 20.26
N LEU A 562 23.86 -16.94 20.09
CA LEU A 562 23.71 -18.15 20.90
C LEU A 562 24.69 -19.27 20.53
N THR A 563 25.00 -19.43 19.23
CA THR A 563 25.83 -20.51 18.67
C THR A 563 27.17 -20.70 19.40
N PRO A 564 28.03 -19.67 19.58
CA PRO A 564 29.32 -19.85 20.27
C PRO A 564 29.18 -20.21 21.75
N LEU A 565 28.02 -19.94 22.37
CA LEU A 565 27.73 -20.26 23.77
C LEU A 565 27.21 -21.69 23.91
N MET A 566 26.35 -22.12 22.98
CA MET A 566 25.85 -23.50 22.89
C MET A 566 26.98 -24.48 22.59
N GLU A 567 27.97 -24.10 21.78
CA GLU A 567 29.15 -24.92 21.51
C GLU A 567 30.09 -25.06 22.71
N LYS A 568 30.19 -24.04 23.57
CA LYS A 568 30.97 -24.10 24.82
C LYS A 568 30.33 -25.01 25.88
N ASN A 569 29.00 -25.08 25.91
CA ASN A 569 28.23 -25.91 26.84
C ASN A 569 27.93 -27.32 26.30
N ALA A 570 28.34 -27.64 25.07
CA ALA A 570 28.17 -28.96 24.50
C ALA A 570 29.13 -29.98 25.13
N ALA A 571 28.67 -30.66 26.19
CA ALA A 571 29.26 -31.94 26.58
C ALA A 571 29.28 -32.85 25.34
N LYS A 572 30.47 -33.38 24.99
CA LYS A 572 30.73 -34.24 23.83
C LYS A 572 29.86 -35.51 23.84
N VAL A 573 28.61 -35.38 23.42
CA VAL A 573 27.77 -36.51 23.02
C VAL A 573 27.87 -36.60 21.51
N LYS A 574 28.47 -37.70 21.01
CA LYS A 574 28.49 -38.03 19.58
C LYS A 574 27.04 -38.19 19.09
N LYS A 575 26.45 -37.13 18.55
CA LYS A 575 25.21 -37.21 17.77
C LYS A 575 25.56 -37.87 16.44
N GLY A 576 24.75 -38.86 16.04
CA GLY A 576 25.00 -39.69 14.85
C GLY A 576 25.01 -38.91 13.54
N THR A 577 25.20 -39.60 12.41
CA THR A 577 25.21 -38.99 11.08
C THR A 577 23.80 -38.56 10.68
N ILE A 578 23.59 -37.26 10.46
CA ILE A 578 22.36 -36.71 9.87
C ILE A 578 22.60 -36.52 8.38
N ILE A 579 21.70 -37.08 7.56
CA ILE A 579 21.61 -36.75 6.13
C ILE A 579 20.45 -35.76 5.99
N MET A 580 20.77 -34.54 5.56
CA MET A 580 19.79 -33.48 5.32
C MET A 580 19.78 -33.17 3.81
N ALA A 581 18.60 -33.14 3.20
CA ALA A 581 18.42 -32.83 1.78
C ALA A 581 17.36 -31.73 1.64
N THR A 582 17.62 -30.72 0.80
CA THR A 582 16.69 -29.64 0.44
C THR A 582 16.49 -29.60 -1.07
N VAL A 583 15.39 -29.01 -1.53
CA VAL A 583 15.08 -28.79 -2.94
C VAL A 583 15.59 -27.41 -3.33
N LYS A 584 16.59 -27.36 -4.22
CA LYS A 584 17.18 -26.10 -4.70
C LYS A 584 16.11 -25.22 -5.37
N GLY A 585 15.83 -24.06 -4.77
CA GLY A 585 14.86 -23.08 -5.28
C GLY A 585 13.47 -23.18 -4.65
N ASP A 586 13.33 -23.88 -3.51
CA ASP A 586 12.10 -23.87 -2.72
C ASP A 586 11.96 -22.57 -1.91
N ILE A 587 10.75 -22.19 -1.53
CA ILE A 587 10.45 -21.00 -0.71
C ILE A 587 11.17 -21.02 0.65
N HIS A 588 11.56 -22.20 1.13
CA HIS A 588 12.35 -22.39 2.34
C HIS A 588 13.84 -21.98 2.17
N ASP A 589 14.31 -21.74 0.93
CA ASP A 589 15.69 -21.29 0.64
C ASP A 589 15.84 -19.74 0.73
N LEU A 590 14.76 -19.00 1.05
CA LEU A 590 14.75 -17.52 1.08
C LEU A 590 15.27 -16.89 2.39
N GLY A 591 15.75 -17.68 3.36
CA GLY A 591 16.21 -17.19 4.68
C GLY A 591 17.43 -17.92 5.22
#